data_AF-A0A177NRP8-F1
#
_entry.id   AF-A0A177NRP8-F1
#
_cell.length_a   1.000
_cell.length_b   1.000
_cell.length_c   1.000
_cell.angle_alpha   90.00
_cell.angle_beta   90.00
_cell.angle_gamma   90.00
#
_symmetry.space_group_name_H-M   'P 1'
#
loop_
_entity.id
_entity.type
_entity.pdbx_description
1 polymer ?
#
loop_
_entity_poly.entity_id
_entity_poly.type
_entity_poly.pdbx_seq_one_letter_code
_entity_poly.pdbx_strand_id
1 'polypeptide(L)'
;MANPKRLYELLLDYCSSDAVVDNLMIGLVWTVCQSQGKATAGLAMSPGHATRTLAWSGSLVGKPVTDLAAWITEWDPFKATVAMAAINSCINARPLPESLALDCHDEHANLAVFDYFLPQLQGKHVVVIGRYPGIERYQDKMLLTVLERQPTAADLPDSACEFLLPQADWVFLTGSSITNKTFPRLTELAAHATTVLMGPTVPWLPQLHEFGIDYLAGVEVVDPQALYHTAAQGGGVRIFNNGLRYRIAELAPQRSISWLKQQIADCFAEKSQLTTAMEQWYGAGNKARFPQYSLLDQLNSRLSRLDTSFKSLWDNYAAG
;
A
#
# COMPACT_ATOMS: atom_id res chain seq x y z
N MET A 1 5.63 -18.08 -6.82
CA MET A 1 4.67 -17.14 -7.46
C MET A 1 4.94 -17.06 -8.96
N ALA A 2 3.94 -17.26 -9.84
CA ALA A 2 4.17 -17.46 -11.28
C ALA A 2 4.59 -16.19 -12.07
N ASN A 3 4.24 -14.98 -11.61
CA ASN A 3 4.65 -13.73 -12.26
C ASN A 3 4.83 -12.57 -11.24
N PRO A 4 6.07 -12.22 -10.84
CA PRO A 4 6.32 -11.14 -9.87
C PRO A 4 5.88 -9.75 -10.33
N LYS A 5 5.66 -9.54 -11.65
CA LYS A 5 5.22 -8.24 -12.19
C LYS A 5 3.75 -7.92 -11.88
N ARG A 6 2.93 -8.94 -11.61
CA ARG A 6 1.47 -8.81 -11.44
C ARG A 6 1.09 -7.80 -10.37
N LEU A 7 1.83 -7.74 -9.26
CA LEU A 7 1.61 -6.75 -8.20
C LEU A 7 1.73 -5.32 -8.74
N TYR A 8 2.77 -5.04 -9.51
CA TYR A 8 3.06 -3.68 -9.97
C TYR A 8 2.08 -3.22 -11.04
N GLU A 9 1.64 -4.13 -11.92
CA GLU A 9 0.56 -3.85 -12.86
C GLU A 9 -0.73 -3.48 -12.11
N LEU A 10 -1.10 -4.29 -11.11
CA LEU A 10 -2.26 -4.01 -10.24
C LEU A 10 -2.17 -2.61 -9.61
N LEU A 11 -1.01 -2.24 -9.07
CA LEU A 11 -0.80 -0.91 -8.48
C LEU A 11 -0.99 0.23 -9.50
N LEU A 12 -0.50 0.05 -10.73
CA LEU A 12 -0.66 1.03 -11.80
C LEU A 12 -2.13 1.16 -12.22
N ASP A 13 -2.85 0.04 -12.36
CA ASP A 13 -4.28 0.06 -12.69
C ASP A 13 -5.08 0.84 -11.64
N TYR A 14 -4.72 0.68 -10.36
CA TYR A 14 -5.37 1.40 -9.28
C TYR A 14 -5.02 2.89 -9.24
N CYS A 15 -3.86 3.34 -9.75
CA CYS A 15 -3.57 4.78 -9.83
C CYS A 15 -4.10 5.47 -11.09
N SER A 16 -4.98 4.82 -11.85
CA SER A 16 -5.69 5.43 -12.98
C SER A 16 -6.57 6.59 -12.51
N SER A 17 -6.07 7.81 -12.67
CA SER A 17 -6.69 9.06 -12.20
C SER A 17 -6.20 10.24 -13.05
N ASP A 18 -7.01 11.29 -13.14
CA ASP A 18 -6.62 12.61 -13.67
C ASP A 18 -5.99 13.53 -12.62
N ALA A 19 -5.75 13.01 -11.41
CA ALA A 19 -5.15 13.77 -10.32
C ALA A 19 -3.76 14.29 -10.66
N VAL A 20 -3.47 15.48 -10.17
CA VAL A 20 -2.19 16.16 -10.31
C VAL A 20 -1.52 16.26 -8.94
N VAL A 21 -0.20 16.16 -8.88
CA VAL A 21 0.57 16.33 -7.64
C VAL A 21 0.45 17.77 -7.14
N ASP A 22 -0.06 17.94 -5.93
CA ASP A 22 -0.12 19.23 -5.23
C ASP A 22 1.16 19.50 -4.46
N ASN A 23 1.54 18.57 -3.59
CA ASN A 23 2.77 18.61 -2.83
C ASN A 23 3.41 17.23 -2.81
N LEU A 24 4.74 17.21 -2.82
CA LEU A 24 5.51 16.01 -2.64
C LEU A 24 6.77 16.33 -1.85
N MET A 25 7.02 15.53 -0.81
CA MET A 25 8.20 15.66 0.03
C MET A 25 8.78 14.29 0.32
N ILE A 26 10.10 14.19 0.22
CA ILE A 26 10.89 13.03 0.64
C ILE A 26 11.49 13.40 1.99
N GLY A 27 10.88 12.93 3.06
CA GLY A 27 11.36 13.14 4.42
C GLY A 27 12.48 12.16 4.78
N LEU A 28 12.94 12.22 6.03
CA LEU A 28 13.96 11.29 6.54
C LEU A 28 13.45 9.85 6.62
N VAL A 29 12.17 9.68 6.95
CA VAL A 29 11.53 8.36 7.12
C VAL A 29 10.35 8.18 6.18
N TRP A 30 9.63 9.24 5.84
CA TRP A 30 8.40 9.17 5.07
C TRP A 30 8.44 10.09 3.86
N THR A 31 8.16 9.52 2.70
CA THR A 31 7.80 10.25 1.50
C THR A 31 6.30 10.42 1.48
N VAL A 32 5.82 11.64 1.33
CA VAL A 32 4.40 12.00 1.32
C VAL A 32 4.07 12.63 -0.02
N CYS A 33 3.00 12.15 -0.66
CA CYS A 33 2.44 12.74 -1.87
C CYS A 33 0.99 13.16 -1.60
N GLN A 34 0.69 14.42 -1.89
CA GLN A 34 -0.67 15.00 -1.84
C GLN A 34 -1.11 15.32 -3.27
N SER A 35 -2.38 15.04 -3.57
CA SER A 35 -2.96 15.27 -4.89
C SER A 35 -3.94 16.45 -4.86
N GLN A 36 -3.97 17.25 -5.91
CA GLN A 36 -4.86 18.42 -6.01
C GLN A 36 -6.33 18.01 -6.00
N GLY A 37 -7.17 18.88 -5.42
CA GLY A 37 -8.63 18.71 -5.44
C GLY A 37 -9.17 17.63 -4.50
N LYS A 38 -8.31 16.89 -3.79
CA LYS A 38 -8.71 15.92 -2.77
C LYS A 38 -7.85 16.10 -1.53
N ALA A 39 -8.47 16.10 -0.35
CA ALA A 39 -7.74 16.14 0.93
C ALA A 39 -7.12 14.78 1.27
N THR A 40 -6.38 14.19 0.33
CA THR A 40 -5.82 12.83 0.45
C THR A 40 -4.32 12.86 0.33
N ALA A 41 -3.67 12.00 1.11
CA ALA A 41 -2.23 11.83 1.09
C ALA A 41 -1.89 10.34 0.96
N GLY A 42 -0.87 10.05 0.17
CA GLY A 42 -0.24 8.74 0.10
C GLY A 42 1.15 8.77 0.71
N LEU A 43 1.56 7.64 1.27
CA LEU A 43 2.84 7.51 1.96
C LEU A 43 3.62 6.33 1.43
N ALA A 44 4.94 6.46 1.50
CA ALA A 44 5.87 5.36 1.40
C ALA A 44 7.07 5.66 2.29
N MET A 45 7.65 4.63 2.90
CA MET A 45 8.89 4.79 3.67
C MET A 45 10.03 5.23 2.75
N SER A 46 10.74 6.30 3.12
CA SER A 46 11.87 6.84 2.37
C SER A 46 13.05 5.85 2.35
N PRO A 47 13.87 5.84 1.27
CA PRO A 47 15.05 4.99 1.22
C PRO A 47 16.02 5.29 2.38
N GLY A 48 16.54 4.24 3.03
CA GLY A 48 17.46 4.35 4.16
C GLY A 48 18.91 4.76 3.79
N HIS A 49 19.15 5.22 2.57
CA HIS A 49 20.46 5.71 2.14
C HIS A 49 20.37 7.15 1.63
N ALA A 50 21.37 7.96 1.95
CA ALA A 50 21.42 9.33 1.48
C ALA A 50 21.72 9.40 -0.02
N THR A 51 21.26 10.47 -0.66
CA THR A 51 21.65 10.88 -2.01
C THR A 51 21.95 12.37 -2.01
N ARG A 52 22.93 12.82 -2.80
CA ARG A 52 23.28 14.25 -2.90
C ARG A 52 22.33 15.02 -3.81
N THR A 53 21.93 14.42 -4.93
CA THR A 53 21.13 15.08 -5.96
C THR A 53 20.19 14.08 -6.61
N LEU A 54 18.92 14.46 -6.73
CA LEU A 54 17.94 13.77 -7.56
C LEU A 54 17.69 14.64 -8.79
N ALA A 55 17.81 14.06 -9.99
CA ALA A 55 17.77 14.81 -11.26
C ALA A 55 16.42 15.50 -11.55
N TRP A 56 15.35 15.09 -10.85
CA TRP A 56 13.98 15.56 -11.03
C TRP A 56 13.49 16.44 -9.87
N SER A 57 14.34 16.74 -8.88
CA SER A 57 13.99 17.63 -7.77
C SER A 57 13.44 18.98 -8.27
N GLY A 58 12.36 19.45 -7.66
CA GLY A 58 11.69 20.71 -8.04
C GLY A 58 10.77 20.63 -9.26
N SER A 59 10.67 19.47 -9.92
CA SER A 59 9.86 19.32 -11.15
C SER A 59 8.57 18.51 -10.98
N LEU A 60 8.32 17.93 -9.79
CA LEU A 60 7.25 16.95 -9.61
C LEU A 60 5.87 17.57 -9.35
N VAL A 61 5.80 18.73 -8.71
CA VAL A 61 4.53 19.44 -8.48
C VAL A 61 3.93 19.84 -9.83
N GLY A 62 2.61 19.66 -9.98
CA GLY A 62 1.90 19.92 -11.22
C GLY A 62 1.98 18.80 -12.26
N LYS A 63 2.71 17.71 -12.01
CA LYS A 63 2.68 16.52 -12.87
C LYS A 63 1.46 15.64 -12.59
N PRO A 64 0.93 14.93 -13.60
CA PRO A 64 -0.02 13.85 -13.38
C PRO A 64 0.54 12.83 -12.38
N VAL A 65 -0.29 12.38 -11.43
CA VAL A 65 0.12 11.37 -10.44
C VAL A 65 0.50 10.05 -11.13
N THR A 66 -0.12 9.75 -12.28
CA THR A 66 0.19 8.59 -13.13
C THR A 66 1.63 8.59 -13.65
N ASP A 67 2.21 9.76 -13.93
CA ASP A 67 3.59 9.86 -14.43
C ASP A 67 4.59 9.41 -13.36
N LEU A 68 4.30 9.75 -12.09
CA LEU A 68 5.09 9.31 -10.95
C LEU A 68 4.82 7.83 -10.63
N ALA A 69 3.55 7.39 -10.69
CA ALA A 69 3.17 6.00 -10.45
C ALA A 69 3.90 5.02 -11.38
N ALA A 70 4.12 5.41 -12.64
CA ALA A 70 4.84 4.61 -13.63
C ALA A 70 6.27 4.23 -13.18
N TRP A 71 6.88 4.99 -12.26
CA TRP A 71 8.20 4.67 -11.71
C TRP A 71 8.21 3.49 -10.74
N ILE A 72 7.07 2.89 -10.39
CA ILE A 72 7.02 1.80 -9.41
C ILE A 72 7.84 0.57 -9.86
N THR A 73 7.97 0.36 -11.17
CA THR A 73 8.77 -0.73 -11.76
C THR A 73 10.26 -0.40 -11.89
N GLU A 74 10.67 0.83 -11.60
CA GLU A 74 12.08 1.24 -11.66
C GLU A 74 12.86 0.64 -10.47
N TRP A 75 14.14 0.35 -10.71
CA TRP A 75 15.04 -0.17 -9.68
C TRP A 75 15.69 0.92 -8.82
N ASP A 76 15.56 2.19 -9.22
CA ASP A 76 15.98 3.33 -8.40
C ASP A 76 15.08 3.47 -7.15
N PRO A 77 15.63 3.40 -5.93
CA PRO A 77 14.83 3.39 -4.70
C PRO A 77 14.00 4.66 -4.47
N PHE A 78 14.52 5.82 -4.87
CA PHE A 78 13.82 7.10 -4.69
C PHE A 78 12.64 7.21 -5.65
N LYS A 79 12.84 6.87 -6.92
CA LYS A 79 11.77 6.77 -7.92
C LYS A 79 10.67 5.80 -7.47
N ALA A 80 11.04 4.60 -7.03
CA ALA A 80 10.08 3.59 -6.57
C ALA A 80 9.27 4.06 -5.35
N THR A 81 9.92 4.74 -4.42
CA THR A 81 9.26 5.29 -3.23
C THR A 81 8.30 6.43 -3.60
N VAL A 82 8.72 7.35 -4.46
CA VAL A 82 7.87 8.42 -4.99
C VAL A 82 6.65 7.83 -5.70
N ALA A 83 6.85 6.81 -6.53
CA ALA A 83 5.77 6.12 -7.21
C ALA A 83 4.77 5.53 -6.22
N MET A 84 5.24 4.86 -5.18
CA MET A 84 4.38 4.22 -4.19
C MET A 84 3.58 5.25 -3.37
N ALA A 85 4.19 6.38 -3.00
CA ALA A 85 3.47 7.47 -2.34
C ALA A 85 2.38 8.06 -3.25
N ALA A 86 2.66 8.24 -4.55
CA ALA A 86 1.70 8.68 -5.56
C ALA A 86 0.56 7.66 -5.76
N ILE A 87 0.88 6.37 -5.85
CA ILE A 87 -0.10 5.28 -5.93
C ILE A 87 -1.00 5.26 -4.70
N ASN A 88 -0.43 5.41 -3.50
CA ASN A 88 -1.22 5.47 -2.28
C ASN A 88 -2.10 6.73 -2.23
N SER A 89 -1.70 7.86 -2.80
CA SER A 89 -2.58 9.06 -2.83
C SER A 89 -3.79 8.83 -3.74
N CYS A 90 -3.59 8.15 -4.88
CA CYS A 90 -4.65 7.66 -5.77
C CYS A 90 -5.59 6.67 -5.09
N ILE A 91 -5.06 5.72 -4.32
CA ILE A 91 -5.86 4.69 -3.65
C ILE A 91 -6.65 5.30 -2.50
N ASN A 92 -5.98 6.09 -1.65
CA ASN A 92 -6.57 6.74 -0.48
C ASN A 92 -7.60 7.83 -0.84
N ALA A 93 -7.67 8.22 -2.12
CA ALA A 93 -8.72 9.09 -2.65
C ALA A 93 -10.10 8.43 -2.78
N ARG A 94 -10.18 7.12 -2.55
CA ARG A 94 -11.44 6.36 -2.46
C ARG A 94 -11.82 6.12 -0.99
N PRO A 95 -13.10 5.81 -0.71
CA PRO A 95 -13.51 5.40 0.62
C PRO A 95 -12.64 4.26 1.15
N LEU A 96 -12.23 4.37 2.42
CA LEU A 96 -11.54 3.28 3.09
C LEU A 96 -12.47 2.05 3.15
N PRO A 97 -11.91 0.84 3.03
CA PRO A 97 -12.69 -0.37 3.21
C PRO A 97 -13.21 -0.51 4.65
N GLU A 98 -14.19 -1.39 4.82
CA GLU A 98 -14.54 -1.89 6.14
C GLU A 98 -13.29 -2.45 6.83
N SER A 99 -12.95 -1.85 7.96
CA SER A 99 -11.72 -2.10 8.68
C SER A 99 -11.86 -1.60 10.11
N LEU A 100 -11.10 -2.16 11.03
CA LEU A 100 -11.09 -1.77 12.44
C LEU A 100 -10.03 -0.69 12.67
N ALA A 101 -10.44 0.49 13.14
CA ALA A 101 -9.47 1.47 13.65
C ALA A 101 -8.87 0.96 14.95
N LEU A 102 -7.54 1.05 15.08
CA LEU A 102 -6.86 0.73 16.32
C LEU A 102 -6.68 2.00 17.15
N ASP A 103 -7.00 1.90 18.44
CA ASP A 103 -6.74 2.97 19.38
C ASP A 103 -5.23 3.09 19.62
N CYS A 104 -4.72 4.30 19.42
CA CYS A 104 -3.33 4.63 19.71
C CYS A 104 -3.23 4.98 21.21
N HIS A 105 -2.82 4.03 22.04
CA HIS A 105 -2.37 4.37 23.40
C HIS A 105 -0.98 5.03 23.29
N ASP A 106 -0.89 6.30 23.70
CA ASP A 106 0.29 7.11 23.42
C ASP A 106 1.58 6.60 24.09
N GLU A 107 2.70 6.95 23.46
CA GLU A 107 4.10 6.44 23.51
C GLU A 107 4.45 5.37 22.47
N HIS A 108 3.54 4.46 22.08
CA HIS A 108 3.87 3.34 21.18
C HIS A 108 2.84 3.06 20.09
N ALA A 109 2.18 4.12 19.58
CA ALA A 109 1.16 4.00 18.54
C ALA A 109 1.63 3.24 17.27
N ASN A 110 2.95 3.24 16.97
CA ASN A 110 3.53 2.47 15.88
C ASN A 110 3.48 0.94 16.08
N LEU A 111 3.19 0.46 17.29
CA LEU A 111 3.11 -0.95 17.66
C LEU A 111 1.67 -1.46 17.84
N ALA A 112 0.65 -0.62 17.63
CA ALA A 112 -0.75 -0.96 17.87
C ALA A 112 -1.21 -2.25 17.15
N VAL A 113 -0.65 -2.53 15.97
CA VAL A 113 -0.93 -3.76 15.21
C VAL A 113 -0.44 -5.00 15.96
N PHE A 114 0.75 -4.96 16.56
CA PHE A 114 1.27 -6.06 17.38
C PHE A 114 0.44 -6.24 18.64
N ASP A 115 0.03 -5.15 19.29
CA ASP A 115 -0.85 -5.22 20.47
C ASP A 115 -2.20 -5.87 20.15
N TYR A 116 -2.80 -5.53 19.01
CA TYR A 116 -4.05 -6.14 18.54
C TYR A 116 -3.92 -7.65 18.34
N PHE A 117 -2.84 -8.10 17.69
CA PHE A 117 -2.64 -9.53 17.41
C PHE A 117 -2.03 -10.30 18.59
N LEU A 118 -1.47 -9.63 19.60
CA LEU A 118 -0.73 -10.25 20.70
C LEU A 118 -1.39 -11.49 21.32
N PRO A 119 -2.73 -11.54 21.56
CA PRO A 119 -3.38 -12.74 22.09
C PRO A 119 -3.24 -13.98 21.19
N GLN A 120 -3.08 -13.79 19.88
CA GLN A 120 -2.93 -14.86 18.88
C GLN A 120 -1.47 -15.27 18.65
N LEU A 121 -0.52 -14.44 19.09
CA LEU A 121 0.92 -14.63 18.86
C LEU A 121 1.62 -15.42 19.97
N GLN A 122 0.98 -15.62 21.12
CA GLN A 122 1.60 -16.30 22.26
C GLN A 122 2.00 -17.75 21.92
N GLY A 123 3.27 -18.07 22.16
CA GLY A 123 3.84 -19.39 21.85
C GLY A 123 3.99 -19.71 20.37
N LYS A 124 3.79 -18.74 19.46
CA LYS A 124 3.96 -18.89 18.01
C LYS A 124 5.32 -18.43 17.54
N HIS A 125 5.83 -19.03 16.46
CA HIS A 125 6.98 -18.52 15.70
C HIS A 125 6.55 -17.31 14.87
N VAL A 126 6.97 -16.12 15.31
CA VAL A 126 6.63 -14.85 14.68
C VAL A 126 7.86 -14.29 14.00
N VAL A 127 7.81 -14.16 12.68
CA VAL A 127 8.85 -13.50 11.89
C VAL A 127 8.37 -12.11 11.47
N VAL A 128 9.18 -11.10 11.74
CA VAL A 128 8.89 -9.70 11.37
C VAL A 128 9.90 -9.24 10.35
N ILE A 129 9.42 -8.81 9.19
CA ILE A 129 10.26 -8.25 8.12
C ILE A 129 10.26 -6.73 8.24
N GLY A 130 11.44 -6.17 8.54
CA GLY A 130 11.61 -4.76 8.85
C GLY A 130 11.43 -4.49 10.34
N ARG A 131 12.38 -3.74 10.94
CA ARG A 131 12.36 -3.46 12.37
C ARG A 131 11.39 -2.32 12.71
N TYR A 132 10.48 -2.58 13.64
CA TYR A 132 9.59 -1.57 14.21
C TYR A 132 10.18 -1.06 15.55
N PRO A 133 10.36 0.26 15.75
CA PRO A 133 10.90 0.79 17.00
C PRO A 133 10.10 0.33 18.23
N GLY A 134 10.78 -0.23 19.23
CA GLY A 134 10.18 -0.73 20.47
C GLY A 134 9.66 -2.17 20.43
N ILE A 135 9.83 -2.89 19.31
CA ILE A 135 9.32 -4.27 19.14
C ILE A 135 9.95 -5.28 20.11
N GLU A 136 11.14 -5.00 20.63
CA GLU A 136 11.85 -5.83 21.61
C GLU A 136 11.00 -6.12 22.86
N ARG A 137 10.01 -5.29 23.19
CA ARG A 137 9.09 -5.48 24.31
C ARG A 137 8.23 -6.75 24.22
N TYR A 138 8.14 -7.36 23.03
CA TYR A 138 7.38 -8.58 22.80
C TYR A 138 8.24 -9.85 22.84
N GLN A 139 9.57 -9.75 23.02
CA GLN A 139 10.49 -10.89 23.01
C GLN A 139 10.12 -11.97 24.05
N ASP A 140 9.63 -11.56 25.22
CA ASP A 140 9.21 -12.50 26.27
C ASP A 140 7.76 -13.02 26.10
N LYS A 141 7.03 -12.52 25.10
CA LYS A 141 5.61 -12.83 24.89
C LYS A 141 5.35 -13.76 23.71
N MET A 142 6.28 -13.84 22.78
CA MET A 142 6.20 -14.67 21.56
C MET A 142 7.60 -15.04 21.08
N LEU A 143 7.71 -16.07 20.24
CA LEU A 143 8.99 -16.46 19.64
C LEU A 143 9.30 -15.52 18.46
N LEU A 144 9.74 -14.31 18.79
CA LEU A 144 9.96 -13.21 17.86
C LEU A 144 11.34 -13.31 17.18
N THR A 145 11.36 -13.29 15.86
CA THR A 145 12.57 -13.08 15.05
C THR A 145 12.37 -11.90 14.11
N VAL A 146 13.29 -10.93 14.12
CA VAL A 146 13.26 -9.77 13.22
C VAL A 146 14.29 -9.97 12.12
N LEU A 147 13.87 -9.85 10.87
CA LEU A 147 14.76 -9.82 9.71
C LEU A 147 14.88 -8.39 9.22
N GLU A 148 16.11 -7.89 9.12
CA GLU A 148 16.35 -6.57 8.56
C GLU A 148 17.51 -6.50 7.58
N ARG A 149 17.40 -5.59 6.61
CA ARG A 149 18.46 -5.32 5.63
C ARG A 149 19.68 -4.66 6.26
N GLN A 150 19.46 -3.83 7.27
CA GLN A 150 20.50 -3.24 8.10
C GLN A 150 20.31 -3.73 9.55
N PRO A 151 20.65 -5.00 9.83
CA PRO A 151 20.29 -5.62 11.10
C PRO A 151 21.09 -5.01 12.26
N THR A 152 20.46 -4.89 13.42
CA THR A 152 21.16 -4.70 14.69
C THR A 152 21.69 -6.04 15.22
N ALA A 153 22.42 -6.02 16.34
CA ALA A 153 22.89 -7.26 16.97
C ALA A 153 21.77 -8.22 17.42
N ALA A 154 20.53 -7.72 17.55
CA ALA A 154 19.36 -8.50 17.95
C ALA A 154 18.52 -8.98 16.74
N ASP A 155 18.89 -8.58 15.52
CA ASP A 155 18.17 -8.92 14.30
C ASP A 155 18.99 -9.89 13.44
N LEU A 156 18.33 -10.56 12.50
CA LEU A 156 18.98 -11.36 11.47
C LEU A 156 19.00 -10.61 10.13
N PRO A 157 19.95 -10.90 9.23
CA PRO A 157 19.95 -10.32 7.89
C PRO A 157 18.72 -10.77 7.09
N ASP A 158 18.31 -9.95 6.11
CA ASP A 158 17.17 -10.23 5.22
C ASP A 158 17.29 -11.57 4.48
N SER A 159 18.49 -12.02 4.16
CA SER A 159 18.75 -13.32 3.52
C SER A 159 18.32 -14.54 4.35
N ALA A 160 18.12 -14.39 5.67
CA ALA A 160 17.61 -15.46 6.53
C ALA A 160 16.12 -15.81 6.23
N CYS A 161 15.42 -14.98 5.44
CA CYS A 161 14.02 -15.21 5.08
C CYS A 161 13.76 -16.58 4.43
N GLU A 162 14.69 -17.06 3.59
CA GLU A 162 14.61 -18.36 2.91
C GLU A 162 14.54 -19.55 3.88
N PHE A 163 15.12 -19.40 5.07
CA PHE A 163 15.18 -20.45 6.09
C PHE A 163 14.02 -20.36 7.08
N LEU A 164 13.60 -19.13 7.41
CA LEU A 164 12.70 -18.89 8.54
C LEU A 164 11.23 -18.73 8.13
N LEU A 165 10.96 -18.06 7.01
CA LEU A 165 9.57 -17.81 6.58
C LEU A 165 8.78 -19.11 6.30
N PRO A 166 9.36 -20.17 5.70
CA PRO A 166 8.63 -21.42 5.49
C PRO A 166 8.23 -22.14 6.79
N GLN A 167 8.81 -21.77 7.93
CA GLN A 167 8.59 -22.38 9.25
C GLN A 167 7.82 -21.47 10.20
N ALA A 168 7.49 -20.24 9.78
CA ALA A 168 6.80 -19.26 10.61
C ALA A 168 5.31 -19.61 10.76
N ASP A 169 4.77 -19.41 11.95
CA ASP A 169 3.32 -19.44 12.16
C ASP A 169 2.69 -18.10 11.70
N TRP A 170 3.41 -16.99 11.96
CA TRP A 170 2.99 -15.63 11.64
C TRP A 170 4.11 -14.84 10.99
N VAL A 171 3.76 -14.07 9.95
CA VAL A 171 4.68 -13.17 9.26
C VAL A 171 4.11 -11.76 9.23
N PHE A 172 4.80 -10.83 9.89
CA PHE A 172 4.50 -9.40 9.78
C PHE A 172 5.42 -8.79 8.72
N LEU A 173 4.84 -8.50 7.56
CA LEU A 173 5.56 -8.02 6.38
C LEU A 173 5.44 -6.49 6.26
N THR A 174 6.56 -5.78 6.24
CA THR A 174 6.55 -4.34 5.95
C THR A 174 6.03 -4.04 4.53
N GLY A 175 5.18 -3.01 4.40
CA GLY A 175 4.75 -2.50 3.10
C GLY A 175 5.91 -1.99 2.22
N SER A 176 7.05 -1.62 2.83
CA SER A 176 8.26 -1.21 2.10
C SER A 176 8.89 -2.32 1.25
N SER A 177 8.48 -3.58 1.46
CA SER A 177 8.86 -4.70 0.60
C SER A 177 8.38 -4.53 -0.86
N ILE A 178 7.33 -3.73 -1.08
CA ILE A 178 6.81 -3.40 -2.41
C ILE A 178 7.80 -2.48 -3.14
N THR A 179 8.28 -1.41 -2.49
CA THR A 179 9.15 -0.42 -3.14
C THR A 179 10.53 -0.98 -3.47
N ASN A 180 11.04 -1.89 -2.63
CA ASN A 180 12.33 -2.54 -2.80
C ASN A 180 12.29 -3.89 -3.55
N LYS A 181 11.11 -4.28 -4.06
CA LYS A 181 10.88 -5.45 -4.92
C LYS A 181 11.02 -6.82 -4.26
N THR A 182 11.08 -6.89 -2.93
CA THR A 182 11.16 -8.16 -2.20
C THR A 182 9.79 -8.81 -1.94
N PHE A 183 8.70 -8.04 -2.00
CA PHE A 183 7.34 -8.52 -1.70
C PHE A 183 6.97 -9.85 -2.38
N PRO A 184 7.17 -10.05 -3.71
CA PRO A 184 6.76 -11.28 -4.37
C PRO A 184 7.45 -12.54 -3.82
N ARG A 185 8.73 -12.43 -3.42
CA ARG A 185 9.47 -13.57 -2.87
C ARG A 185 9.11 -13.81 -1.41
N LEU A 186 8.99 -12.74 -0.62
CA LEU A 186 8.66 -12.86 0.81
C LEU A 186 7.27 -13.47 1.01
N THR A 187 6.29 -13.08 0.20
CA THR A 187 4.94 -13.67 0.22
C THR A 187 4.93 -15.13 -0.22
N GLU A 188 5.71 -15.49 -1.24
CA GLU A 188 5.86 -16.89 -1.65
C GLU A 188 6.45 -17.76 -0.53
N LEU A 189 7.47 -17.26 0.19
CA LEU A 189 8.08 -17.97 1.30
C LEU A 189 7.15 -18.06 2.52
N ALA A 190 6.28 -17.08 2.73
CA ALA A 190 5.32 -17.01 3.82
C ALA A 190 4.00 -17.75 3.53
N ALA A 191 3.90 -18.52 2.45
CA ALA A 191 2.65 -19.12 1.98
C ALA A 191 1.93 -20.07 2.96
N HIS A 192 2.60 -20.48 4.04
CA HIS A 192 2.04 -21.34 5.09
C HIS A 192 1.79 -20.60 6.42
N ALA A 193 2.20 -19.34 6.52
CA ALA A 193 2.05 -18.52 7.72
C ALA A 193 0.80 -17.65 7.59
N THR A 194 0.22 -17.26 8.73
CA THR A 194 -0.72 -16.14 8.74
C THR A 194 0.06 -14.84 8.50
N THR A 195 -0.27 -14.13 7.41
CA THR A 195 0.53 -13.00 6.93
C THR A 195 -0.19 -11.66 7.11
N VAL A 196 0.48 -10.73 7.79
CA VAL A 196 0.00 -9.36 8.00
C VAL A 196 0.90 -8.40 7.21
N LEU A 197 0.38 -7.79 6.16
CA LEU A 197 1.08 -6.72 5.44
C LEU A 197 0.82 -5.39 6.15
N MET A 198 1.86 -4.76 6.71
CA MET A 198 1.68 -3.64 7.64
C MET A 198 2.55 -2.42 7.36
N GLY A 199 2.00 -1.25 7.69
CA GLY A 199 2.70 0.04 7.71
C GLY A 199 2.10 1.11 6.77
N PRO A 200 2.56 2.37 6.86
CA PRO A 200 2.03 3.46 6.03
C PRO A 200 2.23 3.30 4.53
N THR A 201 3.17 2.45 4.09
CA THR A 201 3.40 2.14 2.67
C THR A 201 2.31 1.20 2.09
N VAL A 202 1.49 0.56 2.92
CA VAL A 202 0.53 -0.48 2.49
C VAL A 202 -0.62 0.13 1.69
N PRO A 203 -0.87 -0.34 0.45
CA PRO A 203 -2.02 0.08 -0.33
C PRO A 203 -3.28 -0.68 0.10
N TRP A 204 -4.41 0.03 0.21
CA TRP A 204 -5.72 -0.55 0.53
C TRP A 204 -6.31 -1.29 -0.68
N LEU A 205 -5.89 -2.54 -0.90
CA LEU A 205 -6.32 -3.36 -2.04
C LEU A 205 -6.76 -4.77 -1.60
N PRO A 206 -8.02 -5.21 -1.87
CA PRO A 206 -8.47 -6.55 -1.51
C PRO A 206 -7.67 -7.62 -2.25
N GLN A 207 -7.21 -7.36 -3.49
CA GLN A 207 -6.46 -8.31 -4.33
C GLN A 207 -5.12 -8.75 -3.72
N LEU A 208 -4.64 -8.13 -2.65
CA LEU A 208 -3.44 -8.61 -1.95
C LEU A 208 -3.64 -10.02 -1.36
N HIS A 209 -4.88 -10.47 -1.18
CA HIS A 209 -5.19 -11.87 -0.85
C HIS A 209 -4.66 -12.86 -1.90
N GLU A 210 -4.60 -12.46 -3.18
CA GLU A 210 -4.07 -13.31 -4.27
C GLU A 210 -2.58 -13.59 -4.13
N PHE A 211 -1.90 -12.83 -3.27
CA PHE A 211 -0.50 -12.96 -2.94
C PHE A 211 -0.29 -13.59 -1.56
N GLY A 212 -1.32 -14.22 -0.97
CA GLY A 212 -1.22 -14.88 0.33
C GLY A 212 -1.19 -13.93 1.54
N ILE A 213 -1.69 -12.71 1.39
CA ILE A 213 -1.87 -11.78 2.52
C ILE A 213 -3.22 -12.04 3.18
N ASP A 214 -3.22 -12.31 4.48
CA ASP A 214 -4.45 -12.53 5.26
C ASP A 214 -5.00 -11.23 5.86
N TYR A 215 -4.11 -10.31 6.24
CA TYR A 215 -4.49 -9.04 6.86
C TYR A 215 -3.74 -7.85 6.26
N LEU A 216 -4.45 -6.76 6.04
CA LEU A 216 -3.87 -5.44 5.81
C LEU A 216 -3.91 -4.64 7.10
N ALA A 217 -2.74 -4.25 7.58
CA ALA A 217 -2.58 -3.28 8.64
C ALA A 217 -2.04 -1.97 8.06
N GLY A 218 -2.89 -1.32 7.27
CA GLY A 218 -2.62 -0.02 6.64
C GLY A 218 -2.95 1.15 7.55
N VAL A 219 -2.96 2.36 6.99
CA VAL A 219 -3.21 3.59 7.75
C VAL A 219 -4.37 4.39 7.16
N GLU A 220 -5.10 5.04 8.06
CA GLU A 220 -6.02 6.14 7.75
C GLU A 220 -5.32 7.45 8.06
N VAL A 221 -5.30 8.37 7.09
CA VAL A 221 -4.82 9.74 7.29
C VAL A 221 -5.92 10.52 8.00
N VAL A 222 -5.65 10.94 9.23
CA VAL A 222 -6.62 11.66 10.09
C VAL A 222 -6.47 13.17 9.93
N ASP A 223 -5.21 13.65 9.86
CA ASP A 223 -4.89 15.05 9.60
C ASP A 223 -3.77 15.13 8.55
N PRO A 224 -4.11 15.36 7.27
CA PRO A 224 -3.13 15.45 6.19
C PRO A 224 -2.09 16.57 6.38
N GLN A 225 -2.44 17.67 7.05
CA GLN A 225 -1.54 18.81 7.25
C GLN A 225 -0.56 18.53 8.39
N ALA A 226 -1.06 18.05 9.54
CA ALA A 226 -0.21 17.62 10.64
C ALA A 226 0.72 16.48 10.23
N LEU A 227 0.22 15.54 9.41
CA LEU A 227 1.03 14.47 8.82
C LEU A 227 2.18 15.03 8.00
N TYR A 228 1.89 15.94 7.06
CA TYR A 228 2.89 16.52 6.17
C TYR A 228 3.97 17.27 6.95
N HIS A 229 3.57 18.12 7.91
CA HIS A 229 4.51 18.85 8.75
C HIS A 229 5.36 17.93 9.64
N THR A 230 4.74 16.94 10.27
CA THR A 230 5.45 15.99 11.14
C THR A 230 6.47 15.18 10.34
N ALA A 231 6.10 14.71 9.14
CA ALA A 231 7.01 14.00 8.26
C ALA A 231 8.15 14.92 7.75
N ALA A 232 7.84 16.16 7.36
CA ALA A 232 8.83 17.15 6.91
C ALA A 232 9.85 17.53 7.99
N GLN A 233 9.46 17.45 9.26
CA GLN A 233 10.31 17.70 10.42
C GLN A 233 11.03 16.43 10.93
N GLY A 234 10.97 15.32 10.18
CA GLY A 234 11.67 14.09 10.53
C GLY A 234 11.02 13.28 11.64
N GLY A 235 9.71 13.41 11.83
CA GLY A 235 8.98 12.83 12.97
C GLY A 235 9.00 11.31 13.09
N GLY A 236 9.37 10.55 12.05
CA GLY A 236 9.44 9.09 12.10
C GLY A 236 8.12 8.46 12.58
N VAL A 237 8.14 7.77 13.73
CA VAL A 237 6.94 7.18 14.34
C VAL A 237 5.95 8.22 14.90
N ARG A 238 6.34 9.49 15.06
CA ARG A 238 5.43 10.55 15.57
C ARG A 238 4.26 10.85 14.65
N ILE A 239 4.30 10.42 13.38
CA ILE A 239 3.15 10.57 12.48
C ILE A 239 1.90 9.84 13.00
N PHE A 240 2.07 8.82 13.85
CA PHE A 240 0.98 8.07 14.47
C PHE A 240 0.29 8.82 15.63
N ASN A 241 0.87 9.94 16.10
CA ASN A 241 0.31 10.70 17.22
C ASN A 241 -0.73 11.73 16.76
N ASN A 242 -0.61 12.21 15.51
CA ASN A 242 -1.40 13.35 15.02
C ASN A 242 -1.82 13.23 13.55
N GLY A 243 -1.05 12.55 12.70
CA GLY A 243 -1.27 12.54 11.26
C GLY A 243 -2.08 11.35 10.76
N LEU A 244 -1.89 10.19 11.39
CA LEU A 244 -2.53 8.95 10.97
C LEU A 244 -2.78 7.99 12.12
N ARG A 245 -3.61 6.97 11.87
CA ARG A 245 -3.81 5.82 12.76
C ARG A 245 -3.82 4.52 11.97
N TYR A 246 -3.47 3.43 12.62
CA TYR A 246 -3.60 2.10 12.02
C TYR A 246 -5.08 1.72 11.87
N ARG A 247 -5.36 1.03 10.77
CA ARG A 247 -6.59 0.23 10.63
C ARG A 247 -6.23 -1.19 10.22
N ILE A 248 -7.05 -2.15 10.61
CA ILE A 248 -6.90 -3.55 10.23
C ILE A 248 -8.08 -3.98 9.36
N ALA A 249 -7.80 -4.51 8.18
CA ALA A 249 -8.76 -5.21 7.35
C ALA A 249 -8.31 -6.67 7.20
N GLU A 250 -9.22 -7.59 7.47
CA GLU A 250 -9.04 -9.02 7.19
C GLU A 250 -9.46 -9.30 5.73
N LEU A 251 -8.61 -9.99 4.99
CA LEU A 251 -8.82 -10.33 3.58
C LEU A 251 -9.51 -11.70 3.39
N ALA A 252 -10.28 -12.14 4.39
CA ALA A 252 -11.11 -13.33 4.29
C ALA A 252 -12.01 -13.30 3.03
N PRO A 253 -12.26 -14.45 2.37
CA PRO A 253 -12.90 -14.48 1.05
C PRO A 253 -14.20 -13.66 0.96
N GLN A 254 -15.10 -13.78 1.95
CA GLN A 254 -16.38 -13.05 1.94
C GLN A 254 -16.22 -11.53 2.06
N ARG A 255 -15.27 -11.07 2.89
CA ARG A 255 -14.95 -9.64 3.03
C ARG A 255 -14.30 -9.10 1.77
N SER A 256 -13.35 -9.85 1.21
CA SER A 256 -12.69 -9.52 -0.06
C SER A 256 -13.68 -9.46 -1.24
N ILE A 257 -14.63 -10.39 -1.32
CA ILE A 257 -15.74 -10.38 -2.30
C ILE A 257 -16.58 -9.12 -2.15
N SER A 258 -16.98 -8.78 -0.92
CA SER A 258 -17.82 -7.60 -0.66
C SER A 258 -17.10 -6.31 -1.03
N TRP A 259 -15.81 -6.20 -0.68
CA TRP A 259 -14.98 -5.07 -1.07
C TRP A 259 -14.79 -4.98 -2.58
N LEU A 260 -14.52 -6.09 -3.27
CA LEU A 260 -14.42 -6.12 -4.73
C LEU A 260 -15.72 -5.68 -5.41
N LYS A 261 -16.90 -6.11 -4.92
CA LYS A 261 -18.19 -5.65 -5.45
C LYS A 261 -18.33 -4.13 -5.39
N GLN A 262 -17.94 -3.52 -4.27
CA GLN A 262 -17.97 -2.06 -4.14
C GLN A 262 -17.02 -1.40 -5.14
N GLN A 263 -15.77 -1.88 -5.26
CA GLN A 263 -14.80 -1.33 -6.21
C GLN A 263 -15.25 -1.48 -7.68
N ILE A 264 -15.91 -2.58 -8.03
CA ILE A 264 -16.50 -2.80 -9.36
C ILE A 264 -17.60 -1.76 -9.62
N ALA A 265 -18.51 -1.57 -8.66
CA ALA A 265 -19.59 -0.60 -8.78
C ALA A 265 -19.06 0.83 -8.95
N ASP A 266 -18.09 1.24 -8.12
CA ASP A 266 -17.47 2.57 -8.19
C ASP A 266 -16.74 2.78 -9.53
N CYS A 267 -15.95 1.79 -9.96
CA CYS A 267 -15.22 1.84 -11.23
C CYS A 267 -16.17 1.88 -12.44
N PHE A 268 -17.28 1.15 -12.39
CA PHE A 268 -18.30 1.18 -13.43
C PHE A 268 -19.00 2.53 -13.50
N ALA A 269 -19.33 3.15 -12.36
CA ALA A 269 -19.93 4.48 -12.31
C ALA A 269 -19.01 5.55 -12.92
N GLU A 270 -17.73 5.56 -12.56
CA GLU A 270 -16.73 6.47 -13.11
C GLU A 270 -16.57 6.29 -14.63
N LYS A 271 -16.45 5.03 -15.08
CA LYS A 271 -16.40 4.70 -16.50
C LYS A 271 -17.65 5.17 -17.26
N SER A 272 -18.83 4.97 -16.68
CA SER A 272 -20.09 5.37 -17.30
C SER A 272 -20.14 6.89 -17.50
N GLN A 273 -19.71 7.66 -16.50
CA GLN A 273 -19.63 9.13 -16.60
C GLN A 273 -18.70 9.57 -17.74
N LEU A 274 -17.51 8.98 -17.85
CA LEU A 274 -16.56 9.29 -18.91
C LEU A 274 -17.05 8.85 -20.30
N THR A 275 -17.78 7.74 -20.37
CA THR A 275 -18.39 7.28 -21.62
C THR A 275 -19.43 8.28 -22.11
N THR A 276 -20.32 8.75 -21.22
CA THR A 276 -21.28 9.81 -21.55
C THR A 276 -20.60 11.12 -21.94
N ALA A 277 -19.54 11.53 -21.23
CA ALA A 277 -18.76 12.72 -21.59
C ALA A 277 -18.10 12.59 -22.97
N MET A 278 -17.60 11.41 -23.32
CA MET A 278 -17.04 11.11 -24.64
C MET A 278 -18.10 11.17 -25.74
N GLU A 279 -19.28 10.60 -25.51
CA GLU A 279 -20.41 10.69 -26.45
C GLU A 279 -20.84 12.13 -26.70
N GLN A 280 -20.93 12.94 -25.64
CA GLN A 280 -21.22 14.38 -25.74
C GLN A 280 -20.14 15.14 -26.51
N TRP A 281 -18.85 14.82 -26.28
CA TRP A 281 -17.72 15.42 -26.98
C TRP A 281 -17.83 15.22 -28.50
N TYR A 282 -18.04 13.99 -28.95
CA TYR A 282 -18.18 13.70 -30.37
C TYR A 282 -19.52 14.17 -30.95
N GLY A 283 -20.61 14.10 -30.16
CA GLY A 283 -21.93 14.63 -30.54
C GLY A 283 -21.94 16.14 -30.77
N ALA A 284 -21.09 16.89 -30.07
CA ALA A 284 -20.87 18.32 -30.31
C ALA A 284 -20.06 18.63 -31.59
N GLY A 285 -19.71 17.62 -32.39
CA GLY A 285 -18.99 17.77 -33.66
C GLY A 285 -17.47 17.89 -33.52
N ASN A 286 -16.91 17.65 -32.33
CA ASN A 286 -15.46 17.65 -32.14
C ASN A 286 -14.82 16.50 -32.94
N LYS A 287 -13.81 16.82 -33.74
CA LYS A 287 -13.06 15.84 -34.54
C LYS A 287 -11.80 15.34 -33.87
N ALA A 288 -11.32 16.06 -32.85
CA ALA A 288 -10.16 15.65 -32.06
C ALA A 288 -10.53 14.50 -31.11
N ARG A 289 -9.52 13.69 -30.72
CA ARG A 289 -9.69 12.61 -29.75
C ARG A 289 -10.22 13.18 -28.43
N PHE A 290 -11.18 12.48 -27.81
CA PHE A 290 -11.69 12.83 -26.50
C PHE A 290 -10.53 13.01 -25.50
N PRO A 291 -10.43 14.16 -24.79
CA PRO A 291 -9.27 14.48 -23.96
C PRO A 291 -8.98 13.44 -22.87
N GLN A 292 -10.02 12.85 -22.26
CA GLN A 292 -9.88 11.86 -21.19
C GLN A 292 -9.94 10.40 -21.70
N TYR A 293 -9.71 10.17 -23.00
CA TYR A 293 -9.73 8.81 -23.56
C TYR A 293 -8.76 7.87 -22.83
N SER A 294 -7.55 8.34 -22.49
CA SER A 294 -6.55 7.51 -21.81
C SER A 294 -7.04 7.03 -20.45
N LEU A 295 -7.74 7.89 -19.71
CA LEU A 295 -8.33 7.52 -18.42
C LEU A 295 -9.45 6.49 -18.62
N LEU A 296 -10.31 6.68 -19.62
CA LEU A 296 -11.36 5.71 -19.95
C LEU A 296 -10.80 4.32 -20.29
N ASP A 297 -9.72 4.26 -21.07
CA ASP A 297 -9.04 3.01 -21.43
C ASP A 297 -8.42 2.30 -20.20
N GLN A 298 -7.81 3.07 -19.32
CA GLN A 298 -7.29 2.58 -18.04
C GLN A 298 -8.41 2.04 -17.13
N LEU A 299 -9.55 2.72 -17.05
CA LEU A 299 -10.71 2.24 -16.29
C LEU A 299 -11.29 0.93 -16.83
N ASN A 300 -11.29 0.75 -18.16
CA ASN A 300 -11.69 -0.52 -18.76
C ASN A 300 -10.76 -1.66 -18.33
N SER A 301 -9.45 -1.42 -18.36
CA SER A 301 -8.45 -2.39 -17.92
C SER A 301 -8.62 -2.73 -16.42
N ARG A 302 -8.83 -1.71 -15.58
CA ARG A 302 -9.08 -1.88 -14.14
C ARG A 302 -10.33 -2.70 -13.88
N LEU A 303 -11.45 -2.37 -14.53
CA LEU A 303 -12.72 -3.09 -14.37
C LEU A 303 -12.59 -4.57 -14.74
N SER A 304 -11.94 -4.87 -15.87
CA SER A 304 -11.68 -6.25 -16.31
C SER A 304 -10.89 -7.06 -15.28
N ARG A 305 -9.87 -6.45 -14.67
CA ARG A 305 -9.08 -7.10 -13.60
C ARG A 305 -9.88 -7.26 -12.31
N LEU A 306 -10.69 -6.28 -11.93
CA LEU A 306 -11.59 -6.38 -10.79
C LEU A 306 -12.56 -7.55 -10.95
N ASP A 307 -13.20 -7.68 -12.12
CA ASP A 307 -14.11 -8.77 -12.43
C ASP A 307 -13.42 -10.14 -12.39
N THR A 308 -12.19 -10.21 -12.92
CA THR A 308 -11.37 -11.44 -12.89
C THR A 308 -11.05 -11.85 -11.44
N SER A 309 -10.66 -10.90 -10.60
CA SER A 309 -10.33 -11.13 -9.18
C SER A 309 -11.58 -11.59 -8.42
N PHE A 310 -12.72 -10.92 -8.66
CA PHE A 310 -14.01 -11.25 -8.08
C PHE A 310 -14.45 -12.66 -8.45
N LYS A 311 -14.40 -13.01 -9.74
CA LYS A 311 -14.79 -14.33 -10.24
C LYS A 311 -13.93 -15.44 -9.62
N SER A 312 -12.61 -15.24 -9.57
CA SER A 312 -11.69 -16.20 -8.94
C SER A 312 -12.07 -16.48 -7.47
N LEU A 313 -12.34 -15.44 -6.69
CA LEU A 313 -12.78 -15.62 -5.29
C LEU A 313 -14.16 -16.29 -5.19
N TRP A 314 -15.09 -15.87 -6.03
CA TRP A 314 -16.45 -16.41 -6.04
C TRP A 314 -16.47 -17.91 -6.35
N ASP A 315 -15.75 -18.32 -7.40
CA ASP A 315 -15.67 -19.72 -7.84
C ASP A 315 -15.01 -20.61 -6.77
N ASN A 316 -14.03 -20.08 -6.02
CA ASN A 316 -13.30 -20.84 -5.00
C ASN A 316 -14.00 -20.90 -3.64
N TYR A 317 -14.80 -19.91 -3.26
CA TYR A 317 -15.25 -19.75 -1.86
C TYR A 317 -16.73 -19.38 -1.67
N ALA A 318 -17.47 -19.01 -2.72
CA ALA A 318 -18.88 -18.60 -2.61
C ALA A 318 -19.85 -19.50 -3.40
N ALA A 319 -19.33 -20.34 -4.30
CA ALA A 319 -20.12 -21.26 -5.12
C ALA A 319 -20.42 -22.62 -4.44
N GLY A 320 -19.92 -22.86 -3.23
CA GLY A 320 -20.17 -24.05 -2.40
C GLY A 320 -20.64 -23.69 -1.01
#